data_AF-A0A1C5S315-F1
#
_entry.id   AF-A0A1C5S315-F1
#
_cell.length_a   1.000
_cell.length_b   1.000
_cell.length_c   1.000
_cell.angle_alpha   90.00
_cell.angle_beta   90.00
_cell.angle_gamma   90.00
#
_symmetry.space_group_name_H-M   'P 1'
#
loop_
_entity.id
_entity.type
_entity.pdbx_description
1 polymer ?
#
loop_
_entity_poly.entity_id
_entity_poly.type
_entity_poly.pdbx_seq_one_letter_code
_entity_poly.pdbx_strand_id
1 'polypeptide(L)'
;MIDLANKCVLIRTHEEYESILKVAKKQGYRWYGGKETYPYPFEKQQIPDILKFYSNKELTKNASLAPGYELVEASDVIEYEKKLKNAIRLVRTFARVFAKYQTEQH
;
A
#
# COMPACT_ATOMS: atom_id res chain seq x y z
N MET A 1 7.90 0.03 -3.65
CA MET A 1 6.67 0.19 -2.84
C MET A 1 6.94 -0.53 -1.54
N ILE A 2 6.53 -0.01 -0.38
CA ILE A 2 6.78 -0.71 0.89
C ILE A 2 6.16 -2.10 0.81
N ASP A 3 6.93 -3.14 1.10
CA ASP A 3 6.41 -4.50 1.21
C ASP A 3 5.62 -4.62 2.50
N LEU A 4 4.33 -4.94 2.39
CA LEU A 4 3.45 -5.10 3.54
C LEU A 4 3.64 -6.44 4.27
N ALA A 5 4.44 -7.38 3.75
CA ALA A 5 4.59 -8.68 4.37
C ALA A 5 5.14 -8.58 5.80
N ASN A 6 4.50 -9.30 6.72
CA ASN A 6 4.81 -9.31 8.16
C ASN A 6 4.79 -7.91 8.80
N LYS A 7 3.85 -7.06 8.37
CA LYS A 7 3.62 -5.73 8.97
C LYS A 7 2.25 -5.64 9.61
N CYS A 8 2.20 -4.89 10.70
CA CYS A 8 1.00 -4.33 11.28
C CYS A 8 0.96 -2.85 10.92
N VAL A 9 -0.04 -2.41 10.18
CA VAL A 9 -0.19 -1.01 9.76
C VAL A 9 -1.22 -0.36 10.66
N LEU A 10 -0.79 0.67 11.42
CA LEU A 10 -1.67 1.48 12.23
C LEU A 10 -2.40 2.50 11.35
N ILE A 11 -3.72 2.49 11.44
CA ILE A 11 -4.66 3.34 10.72
C ILE A 11 -5.31 4.30 11.72
N ARG A 12 -5.24 5.60 11.45
CA ARG A 12 -5.82 6.66 12.29
C ARG A 12 -6.92 7.44 11.60
N THR A 13 -7.04 7.30 10.29
CA THR A 13 -8.10 7.95 9.50
C THR A 13 -8.69 7.02 8.46
N HIS A 14 -9.87 7.40 7.99
CA HIS A 14 -10.57 6.66 6.95
C HIS A 14 -9.84 6.69 5.60
N GLU A 15 -9.25 7.83 5.28
CA GLU A 15 -8.46 8.04 4.07
C GLU A 15 -7.20 7.16 4.08
N GLU A 16 -6.56 7.01 5.25
CA GLU A 16 -5.46 6.07 5.43
C GLU A 16 -5.91 4.63 5.17
N TYR A 17 -7.02 4.21 5.78
CA TYR A 17 -7.59 2.88 5.58
C TYR A 17 -7.77 2.57 4.08
N GLU A 18 -8.43 3.47 3.35
CA GLU A 18 -8.63 3.34 1.91
C GLU A 18 -7.33 3.23 1.13
N SER A 19 -6.37 4.10 1.45
CA SER A 19 -5.11 4.19 0.74
C SER A 19 -4.29 2.92 0.96
N ILE A 20 -4.27 2.40 2.18
CA ILE A 20 -3.61 1.14 2.52
C ILE A 20 -4.27 -0.03 1.80
N LEU A 21 -5.61 -0.11 1.73
CA LEU A 21 -6.29 -1.17 0.99
C LEU A 21 -5.99 -1.11 -0.53
N LYS A 22 -5.86 0.08 -1.12
CA LYS A 22 -5.44 0.25 -2.53
C LYS A 22 -4.01 -0.26 -2.74
N VAL A 23 -3.10 -0.02 -1.79
CA VAL A 23 -1.72 -0.55 -1.81
C VAL A 23 -1.72 -2.08 -1.64
N ALA A 24 -2.47 -2.59 -0.68
CA ALA A 24 -2.62 -4.02 -0.40
C ALA A 24 -3.11 -4.79 -1.64
N LYS A 25 -4.14 -4.26 -2.30
CA LYS A 25 -4.69 -4.84 -3.54
C LYS A 25 -3.63 -4.92 -4.65
N LYS A 26 -2.82 -3.87 -4.85
CA LYS A 26 -1.73 -3.88 -5.83
C LYS A 26 -0.65 -4.91 -5.51
N GLN A 27 -0.47 -5.24 -4.23
CA GLN A 27 0.46 -6.27 -3.76
C GLN A 27 -0.13 -7.68 -3.73
N GLY A 28 -1.38 -7.85 -4.17
CA GLY A 28 -2.05 -9.15 -4.27
C GLY A 28 -2.64 -9.65 -2.95
N TYR A 29 -2.81 -8.78 -1.95
CA TYR A 29 -3.43 -9.20 -0.69
C TYR A 29 -4.93 -9.43 -0.81
N ARG A 30 -5.42 -10.40 -0.05
CA ARG A 30 -6.84 -10.72 0.17
C ARG A 30 -7.14 -10.76 1.68
N TRP A 31 -8.41 -10.70 2.05
CA TRP A 31 -8.80 -10.90 3.46
C TRP A 31 -8.58 -12.35 3.89
N TYR A 32 -8.16 -12.54 5.13
CA TYR A 32 -8.13 -13.84 5.78
C TYR A 32 -9.55 -14.45 5.80
N GLY A 33 -9.67 -15.74 5.53
CA GLY A 33 -10.96 -16.46 5.54
C GLY A 33 -11.78 -16.36 4.25
N GLY A 34 -11.24 -15.77 3.17
CA GLY A 34 -11.68 -16.00 1.79
C GLY A 34 -13.10 -15.55 1.40
N LYS A 35 -13.84 -14.89 2.29
CA LYS A 35 -15.26 -14.53 2.07
C LYS A 35 -15.52 -13.10 1.61
N GLU A 36 -14.52 -12.25 1.43
CA GLU A 36 -14.78 -10.81 1.23
C GLU A 36 -14.39 -10.30 -0.15
N THR A 37 -15.42 -9.92 -0.92
CA THR A 37 -15.35 -9.20 -2.18
C THR A 37 -14.85 -7.77 -1.96
N TYR A 38 -13.86 -7.35 -2.76
CA TYR A 38 -13.36 -5.98 -2.75
C TYR A 38 -14.31 -5.05 -3.52
N PRO A 39 -14.66 -3.86 -3.02
CA PRO A 39 -14.44 -3.31 -1.68
C PRO A 39 -15.65 -3.54 -0.75
N TYR A 40 -15.44 -3.92 0.52
CA TYR A 40 -16.52 -4.00 1.53
C TYR A 40 -16.70 -2.64 2.23
N PRO A 41 -17.93 -2.27 2.67
CA PRO A 41 -18.26 -0.93 3.10
C PRO A 41 -17.64 -0.58 4.46
N PHE A 42 -17.29 0.70 4.55
CA PHE A 42 -16.77 1.42 5.70
C PHE A 42 -17.55 1.32 7.00
N GLU A 43 -18.83 0.95 6.93
CA GLU A 43 -19.82 1.09 8.00
C GLU A 43 -19.50 0.30 9.29
N LYS A 44 -18.50 -0.58 9.27
CA LYS A 44 -18.07 -1.36 10.45
C LYS A 44 -16.61 -1.17 10.85
N GLN A 45 -15.86 -0.29 10.17
CA GLN A 45 -14.46 -0.08 10.50
C GLN A 45 -14.34 0.93 11.64
N GLN A 46 -13.87 0.47 12.81
CA GLN A 46 -13.51 1.37 13.89
C GLN A 46 -12.14 1.97 13.60
N ILE A 47 -11.92 3.20 14.03
CA ILE A 47 -10.66 3.91 13.89
C ILE A 47 -10.33 4.49 15.28
N PRO A 48 -9.09 4.33 15.78
CA PRO A 48 -7.94 3.71 15.12
C PRO A 48 -8.07 2.19 14.96
N ASP A 49 -7.37 1.63 13.98
CA ASP A 49 -7.29 0.18 13.76
C ASP A 49 -5.89 -0.26 13.34
N ILE A 50 -5.58 -1.53 13.53
CA ILE A 50 -4.38 -2.18 13.02
C ILE A 50 -4.79 -3.20 11.97
N LEU A 51 -4.30 -2.98 10.74
CA LEU A 51 -4.33 -3.97 9.68
C LEU A 51 -3.07 -4.83 9.76
N LYS A 52 -3.24 -6.14 9.95
CA LYS A 52 -2.13 -7.11 9.99
C LYS A 52 -2.02 -7.84 8.67
N PHE A 53 -0.83 -7.81 8.09
CA PHE A 53 -0.51 -8.36 6.77
C PHE A 53 0.39 -9.58 6.88
N TYR A 54 -0.14 -10.74 6.51
CA TYR A 54 0.53 -12.03 6.60
C TYR A 54 1.38 -12.28 5.35
N SER A 55 2.48 -13.03 5.50
CA SER A 55 3.36 -13.39 4.39
C SER A 55 2.66 -14.18 3.26
N ASN A 56 1.58 -14.90 3.57
CA ASN A 56 0.77 -15.66 2.61
C ASN A 56 -0.21 -14.79 1.79
N LYS A 57 -0.04 -13.46 1.79
CA LYS A 57 -0.91 -12.49 1.12
C LYS A 57 -2.33 -12.43 1.66
N GLU A 58 -2.51 -12.79 2.92
CA GLU A 58 -3.75 -12.52 3.65
C GLU A 58 -3.59 -11.30 4.54
N LEU A 59 -4.70 -10.64 4.88
CA LEU A 59 -4.72 -9.56 5.86
C LEU A 59 -5.96 -9.65 6.77
N THR A 60 -5.83 -9.14 7.99
CA THR A 60 -6.92 -9.03 8.98
C THR A 60 -6.97 -7.62 9.55
N LYS A 61 -8.16 -7.18 9.95
CA LYS A 61 -8.42 -5.92 10.66
C LYS A 61 -8.66 -6.17 12.14
N ASN A 62 -8.79 -5.12 12.95
CA ASN A 62 -8.95 -5.22 14.40
C ASN A 62 -7.87 -6.11 15.02
N ALA A 63 -6.66 -6.05 14.46
CA ALA A 63 -5.56 -6.91 14.86
C ALA A 63 -4.80 -6.28 16.03
N SER A 64 -3.98 -7.09 16.67
CA SER A 64 -2.95 -6.61 17.61
C SER A 64 -1.57 -6.80 17.01
N LEU A 65 -0.59 -6.05 17.52
CA LEU A 65 0.80 -6.29 17.22
C LEU A 65 1.18 -7.69 17.73
N ALA A 66 1.81 -8.49 16.86
CA ALA A 66 2.26 -9.84 17.17
C ALA A 66 3.79 -9.94 17.04
N PRO A 67 4.45 -10.85 17.78
CA PRO A 67 5.87 -11.11 17.61
C PRO A 67 6.20 -11.45 16.15
N GLY A 68 7.31 -10.90 15.65
CA GLY A 68 7.73 -11.07 14.25
C GLY A 68 7.02 -10.17 13.24
N TYR A 69 6.16 -9.25 13.71
CA TYR A 69 5.56 -8.20 12.88
C TYR A 69 6.12 -6.83 13.24
N GLU A 70 6.40 -6.04 12.23
CA GLU A 70 6.79 -4.63 12.37
C GLU A 70 5.53 -3.75 12.44
N LEU A 71 5.43 -2.86 13.42
CA LEU A 71 4.39 -1.83 13.47
C LEU A 71 4.82 -0.62 12.63
N VAL A 72 4.01 -0.24 11.66
CA VAL A 72 4.24 0.94 10.80
C VAL A 72 3.01 1.83 10.78
N GLU A 73 3.19 3.15 10.67
CA GLU A 73 2.08 4.09 10.50
C GLU A 73 1.62 4.10 9.04
N ALA A 74 0.32 4.21 8.80
CA ALA A 74 -0.22 4.29 7.44
C ALA A 74 0.29 5.51 6.67
N SER A 75 0.46 6.64 7.36
CA SER A 75 1.02 7.87 6.81
C SER A 75 2.37 7.65 6.14
N ASP A 76 3.26 6.88 6.77
CA ASP A 76 4.60 6.56 6.24
C ASP A 76 4.51 5.73 4.95
N VAL A 77 3.61 4.74 4.93
CA VAL A 77 3.38 3.90 3.75
C VAL A 77 2.87 4.75 2.57
N ILE A 78 1.93 5.66 2.85
CA ILE A 78 1.32 6.54 1.85
C ILE A 78 2.34 7.55 1.32
N GLU A 79 3.13 8.16 2.20
CA GLU A 79 4.18 9.10 1.82
C GLU A 79 5.22 8.43 0.93
N TYR A 80 5.66 7.22 1.30
CA TYR A 80 6.59 6.45 0.49
C TYR A 80 6.00 6.07 -0.87
N GLU A 81 4.73 5.65 -0.94
CA GLU A 81 4.06 5.35 -2.21
C GLU A 81 4.02 6.61 -3.11
N LYS A 82 3.75 7.79 -2.54
CA LYS A 82 3.75 9.07 -3.25
C LYS A 82 5.14 9.45 -3.77
N LYS A 83 6.17 9.37 -2.92
CA LYS A 83 7.57 9.63 -3.30
C LYS A 83 8.02 8.71 -4.44
N LEU A 84 7.70 7.42 -4.36
CA LEU A 84 8.05 6.46 -5.40
C LEU A 84 7.34 6.75 -6.72
N LYS A 85 6.04 7.05 -6.70
CA LYS A 85 5.29 7.45 -7.91
C LYS A 85 5.91 8.68 -8.59
N ASN A 86 6.30 9.67 -7.80
CA ASN A 86 6.95 10.87 -8.30
C ASN A 86 8.31 10.58 -8.92
N ALA A 87 9.15 9.75 -8.28
CA ALA A 87 10.44 9.33 -8.81
C ALA A 87 10.28 8.58 -10.14
N ILE A 88 9.35 7.63 -10.22
CA ILE A 88 9.05 6.90 -11.46
C ILE A 88 8.58 7.85 -12.55
N ARG A 89 7.74 8.83 -12.23
CA ARG A 89 7.28 9.85 -13.20
C ARG A 89 8.47 10.64 -13.74
N LEU A 90 9.38 11.08 -12.88
CA LEU A 90 10.56 11.83 -13.27
C LEU A 90 11.46 11.02 -14.22
N VAL A 91 11.76 9.77 -13.87
CA VAL A 91 12.56 8.86 -14.71
C VAL A 91 11.92 8.67 -16.09
N ARG A 92 10.60 8.46 -16.16
CA ARG A 92 9.88 8.32 -17.43
C ARG A 92 9.95 9.59 -18.29
N THR A 93 9.87 10.76 -17.67
CA THR A 93 10.01 12.03 -18.38
C THR A 93 11.41 12.15 -18.98
N PHE A 94 12.46 11.91 -18.19
CA PHE A 94 13.84 11.95 -18.70
C PHE A 94 14.09 10.94 -19.81
N ALA A 95 13.62 9.69 -19.66
CA ALA A 95 13.77 8.67 -20.69
C ALA A 95 13.11 9.07 -22.03
N ARG A 96 11.94 9.71 -21.98
CA ARG A 96 11.25 10.22 -23.19
C ARG A 96 12.03 11.36 -23.85
N VAL A 97 12.50 12.32 -23.06
CA VAL A 97 13.29 13.45 -23.55
C VAL A 97 14.58 12.94 -24.20
N PHE A 98 15.29 12.03 -23.52
CA PHE A 98 16.52 11.43 -24.04
C PHE A 98 16.30 10.66 -25.34
N ALA A 99 15.24 9.84 -25.43
CA ALA A 99 14.89 9.13 -26.65
C ALA A 99 14.61 10.08 -27.82
N LYS A 100 13.88 11.18 -27.57
CA LYS A 100 13.59 12.19 -28.59
C LYS A 100 14.88 12.87 -29.10
N TYR A 101 15.79 13.23 -28.21
CA TYR A 101 17.09 13.81 -28.60
C TYR A 101 17.92 12.86 -29.48
N GLN A 102 17.89 11.54 -29.22
CA GLN A 102 18.61 10.58 -30.07
C GLN A 102 17.99 10.43 -31.46
N THR A 103 16.66 10.55 -31.59
CA THR A 103 15.97 10.46 -32.89
C THR A 103 16.08 11.72 -33.75
N GLU A 104 16.38 12.88 -33.16
CA GLU A 104 16.52 14.16 -33.89
C GLU A 104 17.98 14.43 -34.32
N GLN A 105 18.94 13.64 -33.85
CA GLN A 105 20.38 13.74 -34.17
C GLN A 105 20.80 12.79 -35.32
N HIS A 106 19.86 12.06 -35.92
CA HIS A 106 20.03 11.17 -37.08
C HIS A 106 18.97 11.48 -38.13
#